data_AF-A0A1G3A4M1-F1
#
_entry.id   AF-A0A1G3A4M1-F1
#
_cell.length_a   1.000
_cell.length_b   1.000
_cell.length_c   1.000
_cell.angle_alpha   90.00
_cell.angle_beta   90.00
_cell.angle_gamma   90.00
#
_symmetry.space_group_name_H-M   'P 1'
#
loop_
_entity.id
_entity.type
_entity.pdbx_description
1 polymer ?
#
loop_
_entity_poly.entity_id
_entity_poly.type
_entity_poly.pdbx_seq_one_letter_code
_entity_poly.pdbx_strand_id
1 'polypeptide(L)'
;MTVQREAAVVPVVTVIEQTRVTSRGPIAVCVESSGSLATDPSHGPAVHLGRFTFRLGAHAGLAALRTSIRIYNDTKPDPFKNSVDDRPLEVTDLALIGTLPGRTGGDVRFGRADGAVIETAGVGVELRQDTADHFAVTSGTTVVADGQHAQGWIAAASPAGCVQASWWRFWQQAPKSLSVDGETMTVGLFAATQAMPAYRPRYGEAKRHDIGLNFSSVMPDDATMVALGKLADEPPRLFDGPWFCQSGAVDVLDPEWARDIPELAAWIAKSYGGVTSADVGNRHWGPRDFGDFPYNPPMWRNGYYARILGAVHLGLALGDPRWLERSFEMARHSADVDTVHIRPGHADWAQWNGMTCALGADHSSHGGNARWSAFMAADQLMLHYWLTGDPDSQTDAMAGADFLLRLMPGVGSLGVREGTRPMLCLLRAWQATGDARYLAGAGKYCDREFLARNAMDWRRGTYVCPLYENLRIISAGQDAMYADVVYQMYRLTGDLDYAHVVVAIADSVYAEAMLPQETSLGDFIFYPRYGRNSWYFPQMAVLFCQAYDLTGDLRFLRAARAAQARYLLCTLDGTTRAYQSADNFGYVDPVYAGWASELRDVKTEAFDVTGMVSDPDPANFLPKD
;
A
#
# COMPACT_ATOMS: atom_id res chain seq x y z
N MET A 1 -16.88 24.08 -1.29
CA MET A 1 -17.34 22.79 -0.72
C MET A 1 -18.67 23.03 -0.05
N THR A 2 -19.62 22.12 -0.20
CA THR A 2 -20.89 22.12 0.52
C THR A 2 -21.07 20.78 1.23
N VAL A 3 -21.63 20.84 2.44
CA VAL A 3 -21.87 19.67 3.30
C VAL A 3 -23.32 19.65 3.72
N GLN A 4 -23.93 18.48 3.71
CA GLN A 4 -25.27 18.28 4.23
C GLN A 4 -25.22 17.99 5.74
N ARG A 5 -25.91 18.81 6.53
CA ARG A 5 -26.09 18.62 7.97
C ARG A 5 -27.55 18.87 8.33
N GLU A 6 -28.18 17.92 9.02
CA GLU A 6 -29.56 18.06 9.53
C GLU A 6 -30.57 18.52 8.43
N ALA A 7 -30.41 17.99 7.21
CA ALA A 7 -31.15 18.33 5.99
C ALA A 7 -30.89 19.72 5.36
N ALA A 8 -29.98 20.53 5.92
CA ALA A 8 -29.52 21.77 5.31
C ALA A 8 -28.17 21.58 4.60
N VAL A 9 -28.01 22.17 3.42
CA VAL A 9 -26.73 22.27 2.72
C VAL A 9 -26.03 23.53 3.21
N VAL A 10 -24.86 23.39 3.83
CA VAL A 10 -24.09 24.50 4.41
C VAL A 10 -22.80 24.71 3.60
N PRO A 11 -22.50 25.94 3.15
CA PRO A 11 -21.22 26.26 2.54
C PRO A 11 -20.07 26.04 3.54
N VAL A 12 -18.97 25.50 3.03
CA VAL A 12 -17.73 25.26 3.78
C VAL A 12 -16.65 26.18 3.27
N VAL A 13 -16.01 26.88 4.19
CA VAL A 13 -14.86 27.75 3.94
C VAL A 13 -13.57 27.05 4.36
N THR A 14 -12.52 27.26 3.57
CA THR A 14 -11.15 26.85 3.92
C THR A 14 -10.50 27.98 4.71
N VAL A 15 -9.93 27.65 5.87
CA VAL A 15 -9.12 28.59 6.65
C VAL A 15 -7.68 28.14 6.55
N ILE A 16 -6.86 28.88 5.78
CA ILE A 16 -5.42 28.60 5.68
C ILE A 16 -4.76 29.02 6.99
N GLU A 17 -4.19 28.06 7.69
CA GLU A 17 -3.50 28.27 8.97
C GLU A 17 -2.00 28.41 8.77
N GLN A 18 -1.44 27.68 7.80
CA GLN A 18 -0.01 27.67 7.53
C GLN A 18 0.27 27.54 6.04
N THR A 19 1.30 28.24 5.57
CA THR A 19 1.92 28.01 4.26
C THR A 19 3.43 27.89 4.44
N ARG A 20 4.03 26.86 3.84
CA ARG A 20 5.47 26.59 3.95
C ARG A 20 6.03 26.03 2.66
N VAL A 21 7.31 26.28 2.42
CA VAL A 21 8.08 25.59 1.38
C VAL A 21 8.53 24.24 1.96
N THR A 22 8.04 23.13 1.41
CA THR A 22 8.34 21.77 1.91
C THR A 22 9.55 21.16 1.20
N SER A 23 9.85 21.60 -0.03
CA SER A 23 11.09 21.27 -0.72
C SER A 23 11.56 22.44 -1.56
N ARG A 24 12.88 22.66 -1.59
CA ARG A 24 13.53 23.71 -2.38
C ARG A 24 14.84 23.21 -2.93
N GLY A 25 14.87 22.93 -4.23
CA GLY A 25 16.07 22.56 -4.97
C GLY A 25 16.27 23.47 -6.19
N PRO A 26 17.39 23.31 -6.90
CA PRO A 26 17.67 24.06 -8.13
C PRO A 26 16.70 23.72 -9.28
N ILE A 27 16.09 22.53 -9.25
CA ILE A 27 15.22 22.02 -10.33
C ILE A 27 13.74 22.03 -9.93
N ALA A 28 13.41 21.96 -8.63
CA ALA A 28 12.03 21.85 -8.18
C ALA A 28 11.78 22.60 -6.87
N VAL A 29 10.56 23.11 -6.71
CA VAL A 29 10.05 23.69 -5.46
C VAL A 29 8.66 23.14 -5.18
N CYS A 30 8.39 22.84 -3.91
CA CYS A 30 7.06 22.47 -3.44
C CYS A 30 6.63 23.42 -2.32
N VAL A 31 5.45 24.00 -2.47
CA VAL A 31 4.78 24.81 -1.46
C VAL A 31 3.58 24.05 -0.94
N GLU A 32 3.44 23.96 0.37
CA GLU A 32 2.28 23.36 1.04
C GLU A 32 1.54 24.44 1.83
N SER A 33 0.23 24.50 1.62
CA SER A 33 -0.71 25.20 2.49
C SER A 33 -1.53 24.18 3.26
N SER A 34 -1.74 24.40 4.55
CA SER A 34 -2.56 23.55 5.41
C SER A 34 -3.49 24.38 6.26
N GLY A 35 -4.58 23.77 6.70
CA GLY A 35 -5.57 24.45 7.52
C GLY A 35 -6.81 23.62 7.81
N SER A 36 -7.88 24.29 8.24
CA SER A 36 -9.15 23.68 8.61
C SER A 36 -10.25 23.92 7.58
N LEU A 37 -11.23 23.02 7.58
CA LEU A 37 -12.50 23.14 6.90
C LEU A 37 -13.56 23.50 7.94
N ALA A 38 -14.30 24.58 7.74
CA ALA A 38 -15.35 24.98 8.67
C ALA A 38 -16.61 25.46 7.94
N THR A 39 -17.77 25.35 8.59
CA THR A 39 -19.00 25.98 8.07
C THR A 39 -18.82 27.49 7.95
N ASP A 40 -19.39 28.07 6.90
CA ASP A 40 -19.37 29.51 6.68
C ASP A 40 -20.05 30.24 7.86
N PRO A 41 -19.35 31.15 8.57
CA PRO A 41 -19.90 31.84 9.72
C PRO A 41 -21.10 32.75 9.40
N SER A 42 -21.33 33.07 8.12
CA SER A 42 -22.53 33.79 7.67
C SER A 42 -23.82 32.96 7.80
N HIS A 43 -23.70 31.64 7.97
CA HIS A 43 -24.82 30.70 8.09
C HIS A 43 -24.96 30.11 9.52
N GLY A 44 -24.27 30.67 10.51
CA GLY A 44 -24.30 30.24 11.91
C GLY A 44 -22.91 30.17 12.54
N PRO A 45 -22.78 29.62 13.76
CA PRO A 45 -21.46 29.40 14.36
C PRO A 45 -20.57 28.55 13.45
N ALA A 46 -19.30 28.91 13.33
CA ALA A 46 -18.33 28.11 12.58
C ALA A 46 -18.13 26.75 13.26
N VAL A 47 -18.38 25.67 12.52
CA VAL A 47 -18.22 24.29 12.97
C VAL A 47 -17.08 23.67 12.20
N HIS A 48 -16.11 23.09 12.90
CA HIS A 48 -15.01 22.33 12.30
C HIS A 48 -15.55 21.07 11.61
N LEU A 49 -15.19 20.89 10.34
CA LEU A 49 -15.64 19.78 9.48
C LEU A 49 -14.48 18.88 9.02
N GLY A 50 -13.24 19.25 9.32
CA GLY A 50 -12.08 18.53 8.87
C GLY A 50 -10.87 19.45 8.72
N ARG A 51 -9.81 18.90 8.13
CA ARG A 51 -8.62 19.68 7.77
C ARG A 51 -8.20 19.36 6.35
N PHE A 52 -7.29 20.16 5.81
CA PHE A 52 -6.73 19.93 4.48
C PHE A 52 -5.23 20.21 4.43
N THR A 53 -4.59 19.60 3.43
CA THR A 53 -3.29 19.99 2.92
C THR A 53 -3.40 20.18 1.41
N PHE A 54 -2.89 21.29 0.89
CA PHE A 54 -2.79 21.61 -0.52
C PHE A 54 -1.32 21.80 -0.88
N ARG A 55 -0.82 21.06 -1.86
CA ARG A 55 0.56 21.17 -2.35
C ARG A 55 0.60 21.64 -3.79
N LEU A 56 1.53 22.54 -4.07
CA LEU A 56 1.87 23.03 -5.40
C LEU A 56 3.34 22.73 -5.67
N GLY A 57 3.60 21.82 -6.59
CA GLY A 57 4.93 21.48 -7.08
C GLY A 57 5.20 22.14 -8.44
N ALA A 58 6.33 22.82 -8.56
CA ALA A 58 6.80 23.44 -9.80
C ALA A 58 8.22 22.95 -10.13
N HIS A 59 8.51 22.83 -11.43
CA HIS A 59 9.82 22.41 -11.94
C HIS A 59 10.39 23.45 -12.89
N ALA A 60 11.71 23.66 -12.84
CA ALA A 60 12.41 24.59 -13.70
C ALA A 60 12.24 24.21 -15.18
N GLY A 61 11.89 25.19 -16.02
CA GLY A 61 11.74 25.00 -17.46
C GLY A 61 10.41 24.36 -17.91
N LEU A 62 9.50 24.02 -16.99
CA LEU A 62 8.19 23.47 -17.32
C LEU A 62 7.08 24.50 -17.06
N ALA A 63 6.16 24.66 -18.00
CA ALA A 63 4.91 25.40 -17.83
C ALA A 63 3.81 24.51 -17.21
N ALA A 64 4.21 23.58 -16.34
CA ALA A 64 3.34 22.60 -15.72
C ALA A 64 3.51 22.63 -14.20
N LEU A 65 2.39 22.57 -13.49
CA LEU A 65 2.33 22.47 -12.05
C LEU A 65 1.70 21.13 -11.67
N ARG A 66 2.28 20.45 -10.68
CA ARG A 66 1.63 19.33 -10.03
C ARG A 66 0.95 19.84 -8.78
N THR A 67 -0.33 19.55 -8.65
CA THR A 67 -1.12 19.94 -7.48
C THR A 67 -1.68 18.71 -6.79
N SER A 68 -1.75 18.77 -5.47
CA SER A 68 -2.35 17.71 -4.67
C SER A 68 -3.14 18.33 -3.54
N ILE A 69 -4.41 17.96 -3.41
CA ILE A 69 -5.24 18.33 -2.26
C ILE A 69 -5.62 17.07 -1.51
N ARG A 70 -5.41 17.08 -0.20
CA ARG A 70 -5.78 15.99 0.70
C ARG A 70 -6.66 16.53 1.80
N ILE A 71 -7.84 15.95 1.96
CA ILE A 71 -8.85 16.35 2.92
C ILE A 71 -8.97 15.24 3.95
N TYR A 72 -9.08 15.62 5.22
CA TYR A 72 -9.17 14.70 6.34
C TYR A 72 -10.50 14.92 7.06
N ASN A 73 -11.27 13.86 7.26
CA ASN A 73 -12.37 13.86 8.20
C ASN A 73 -11.85 13.53 9.60
N ASP A 74 -11.22 14.52 10.25
CA ASP A 74 -10.76 14.40 11.64
C ASP A 74 -11.79 14.95 12.65
N THR A 75 -13.07 14.98 12.25
CA THR A 75 -14.14 15.42 13.15
C THR A 75 -14.36 14.39 14.26
N LYS A 76 -14.79 14.87 15.43
CA LYS A 76 -15.06 14.02 16.59
C LYS A 76 -16.44 13.37 16.45
N PRO A 77 -16.59 12.04 16.43
CA PRO A 77 -17.86 11.43 16.81
C PRO A 77 -18.08 11.57 18.32
N ASP A 78 -19.30 11.89 18.73
CA ASP A 78 -19.73 11.81 20.14
C ASP A 78 -19.47 10.37 20.64
N PRO A 79 -18.84 10.16 21.81
CA PRO A 79 -18.15 8.91 22.06
C PRO A 79 -19.15 7.79 22.37
N PHE A 80 -19.18 6.79 21.51
CA PHE A 80 -19.59 5.42 21.82
C PHE A 80 -20.97 5.24 22.47
N LYS A 81 -22.01 5.19 21.63
CA LYS A 81 -23.00 4.11 21.70
C LYS A 81 -23.28 3.57 20.29
N ASN A 82 -22.57 2.49 19.93
CA ASN A 82 -22.83 1.62 18.78
C ASN A 82 -22.78 2.33 17.41
N SER A 83 -21.63 2.18 16.74
CA SER A 83 -21.19 2.77 15.45
C SER A 83 -22.00 2.37 14.20
N VAL A 84 -23.32 2.31 14.30
CA VAL A 84 -24.26 2.18 13.16
C VAL A 84 -25.00 3.51 12.92
N ASP A 85 -25.13 4.35 13.96
CA ASP A 85 -25.84 5.64 13.92
C ASP A 85 -24.91 6.86 13.75
N ASP A 86 -23.59 6.64 13.78
CA ASP A 86 -22.58 7.66 13.51
C ASP A 86 -22.63 8.07 12.02
N ARG A 87 -23.39 9.14 11.75
CA ARG A 87 -23.54 9.65 10.39
C ARG A 87 -22.18 10.17 9.92
N PRO A 88 -21.63 9.64 8.80
CA PRO A 88 -20.42 10.18 8.21
C PRO A 88 -20.66 11.63 7.76
N LEU A 89 -19.57 12.38 7.56
CA LEU A 89 -19.65 13.66 6.86
C LEU A 89 -20.30 13.43 5.50
N GLU A 90 -21.38 14.15 5.16
CA GLU A 90 -22.02 14.04 3.85
C GLU A 90 -21.58 15.20 2.96
N VAL A 91 -20.55 14.96 2.15
CA VAL A 91 -20.03 15.93 1.19
C VAL A 91 -20.81 15.80 -0.10
N THR A 92 -21.60 16.82 -0.45
CA THR A 92 -22.42 16.83 -1.68
C THR A 92 -21.68 17.48 -2.85
N ASP A 93 -20.84 18.47 -2.56
CA ASP A 93 -20.01 19.12 -3.56
C ASP A 93 -18.66 19.52 -2.95
N LEU A 94 -17.60 19.18 -3.67
CA LEU A 94 -16.24 19.54 -3.31
C LEU A 94 -15.51 19.89 -4.59
N ALA A 95 -14.94 21.08 -4.68
CA ALA A 95 -14.29 21.55 -5.89
C ALA A 95 -13.09 22.45 -5.60
N LEU A 96 -12.15 22.47 -6.53
CA LEU A 96 -11.16 23.53 -6.69
C LEU A 96 -11.65 24.50 -7.76
N ILE A 97 -11.62 25.79 -7.43
CA ILE A 97 -12.13 26.85 -8.30
C ILE A 97 -10.96 27.76 -8.66
N GLY A 98 -10.76 27.96 -9.97
CA GLY A 98 -9.78 28.88 -10.52
C GLY A 98 -10.45 29.97 -11.37
N THR A 99 -9.78 31.11 -11.50
CA THR A 99 -10.22 32.21 -12.36
C THR A 99 -9.42 32.23 -13.65
N LEU A 100 -10.10 32.44 -14.77
CA LEU A 100 -9.61 32.62 -16.13
C LEU A 100 -9.86 34.08 -16.56
N PRO A 101 -8.94 35.02 -16.27
CA PRO A 101 -9.20 36.45 -16.43
C PRO A 101 -9.56 36.81 -17.88
N GLY A 102 -10.65 37.58 -18.04
CA GLY A 102 -11.11 38.10 -19.32
C GLY A 102 -11.83 37.08 -20.20
N ARG A 103 -12.10 35.86 -19.71
CA ARG A 103 -12.85 34.86 -20.48
C ARG A 103 -14.36 35.13 -20.38
N THR A 104 -14.99 35.42 -21.52
CA THR A 104 -16.46 35.59 -21.63
C THR A 104 -17.14 34.46 -22.41
N GLY A 105 -16.38 33.43 -22.81
CA GLY A 105 -16.78 32.34 -23.69
C GLY A 105 -15.59 31.83 -24.51
N GLY A 106 -15.84 31.01 -25.52
CA GLY A 106 -14.82 30.51 -26.45
C GLY A 106 -14.52 29.02 -26.29
N ASP A 107 -13.45 28.57 -26.94
CA ASP A 107 -13.12 27.15 -27.07
C ASP A 107 -12.86 26.50 -25.71
N VAL A 108 -13.50 25.34 -25.52
CA VAL A 108 -13.29 24.41 -24.42
C VAL A 108 -13.10 23.02 -25.03
N ARG A 109 -12.11 22.29 -24.54
CA ARG A 109 -11.82 20.92 -25.00
C ARG A 109 -11.75 19.95 -23.84
N PHE A 110 -12.20 18.72 -24.07
CA PHE A 110 -12.14 17.62 -23.11
C PHE A 110 -11.55 16.37 -23.74
N GLY A 111 -10.91 15.54 -22.93
CA GLY A 111 -10.39 14.25 -23.35
C GLY A 111 -11.32 13.07 -23.07
N ARG A 112 -11.38 12.14 -24.02
CA ARG A 112 -11.96 10.80 -23.85
C ARG A 112 -10.88 9.77 -23.62
N ALA A 113 -11.20 8.68 -22.89
CA ALA A 113 -10.22 7.63 -22.59
C ALA A 113 -9.70 6.89 -23.84
N ASP A 114 -10.44 6.92 -24.94
CA ASP A 114 -10.03 6.40 -26.25
C ASP A 114 -9.07 7.34 -27.01
N GLY A 115 -8.70 8.49 -26.42
CA GLY A 115 -7.81 9.49 -26.99
C GLY A 115 -8.49 10.50 -27.90
N ALA A 116 -9.82 10.44 -28.08
CA ALA A 116 -10.55 11.45 -28.83
C ALA A 116 -10.70 12.75 -28.02
N VAL A 117 -10.76 13.87 -28.73
CA VAL A 117 -11.02 15.21 -28.17
C VAL A 117 -12.45 15.61 -28.46
N ILE A 118 -13.15 16.09 -27.42
CA ILE A 118 -14.47 16.70 -27.55
C ILE A 118 -14.26 18.21 -27.58
N GLU A 119 -14.60 18.82 -28.70
CA GLU A 119 -14.59 20.28 -28.85
C GLU A 119 -15.98 20.85 -28.58
N THR A 120 -16.02 21.94 -27.83
CA THR A 120 -17.24 22.70 -27.60
C THR A 120 -16.90 24.17 -27.38
N ALA A 121 -17.90 25.03 -27.52
CA ALA A 121 -17.76 26.45 -27.32
C ALA A 121 -18.93 26.99 -26.51
N GLY A 122 -18.66 28.02 -25.73
CA GLY A 122 -19.70 28.75 -25.00
C GLY A 122 -19.38 28.98 -23.53
N VAL A 123 -20.44 29.22 -22.78
CA VAL A 123 -20.48 29.54 -21.36
C VAL A 123 -21.30 28.43 -20.67
N GLY A 124 -20.91 28.01 -19.48
CA GLY A 124 -21.57 26.91 -18.76
C GLY A 124 -21.37 25.55 -19.43
N VAL A 125 -20.11 25.18 -19.71
CA VAL A 125 -19.75 23.88 -20.26
C VAL A 125 -19.23 22.97 -19.14
N GLU A 126 -19.72 21.75 -19.04
CA GLU A 126 -19.34 20.78 -18.01
C GLU A 126 -19.12 19.39 -18.60
N LEU A 127 -17.98 18.78 -18.29
CA LEU A 127 -17.80 17.33 -18.35
C LEU A 127 -18.12 16.76 -16.97
N ARG A 128 -19.00 15.78 -16.93
CA ARG A 128 -19.41 15.09 -15.71
C ARG A 128 -19.29 13.59 -15.89
N GLN A 129 -18.54 12.95 -15.00
CA GLN A 129 -18.43 11.50 -14.90
C GLN A 129 -19.28 11.06 -13.71
N ASP A 130 -20.50 10.59 -13.99
CA ASP A 130 -21.49 10.28 -12.95
C ASP A 130 -21.25 8.96 -12.23
N THR A 131 -20.79 7.97 -13.01
CA THR A 131 -20.39 6.65 -12.53
C THR A 131 -19.06 6.30 -13.17
N ALA A 132 -18.41 5.25 -12.71
CA ALA A 132 -17.17 4.79 -13.33
C ALA A 132 -17.34 4.41 -14.81
N ASP A 133 -18.56 4.12 -15.28
CA ASP A 133 -18.82 3.64 -16.65
C ASP A 133 -19.73 4.59 -17.45
N HIS A 134 -19.92 5.84 -17.00
CA HIS A 134 -20.70 6.85 -17.74
C HIS A 134 -20.21 8.28 -17.51
N PHE A 135 -20.00 9.01 -18.61
CA PHE A 135 -19.84 10.47 -18.61
C PHE A 135 -20.77 11.15 -19.62
N ALA A 136 -21.04 12.42 -19.36
CA ALA A 136 -21.68 13.34 -20.29
C ALA A 136 -20.93 14.69 -20.32
N VAL A 137 -20.88 15.33 -21.47
CA VAL A 137 -20.47 16.72 -21.65
C VAL A 137 -21.70 17.53 -22.01
N THR A 138 -21.97 18.59 -21.24
CA THR A 138 -23.07 19.51 -21.48
C THR A 138 -22.56 20.89 -21.86
N SER A 139 -23.35 21.60 -22.67
CA SER A 139 -23.23 23.03 -22.92
C SER A 139 -24.58 23.66 -22.59
N GLY A 140 -24.65 24.37 -21.47
CA GLY A 140 -25.92 24.73 -20.84
C GLY A 140 -26.72 23.48 -20.47
N THR A 141 -27.92 23.32 -21.04
CA THR A 141 -28.81 22.18 -20.79
C THR A 141 -28.69 21.07 -21.83
N THR A 142 -27.86 21.24 -22.85
CA THR A 142 -27.75 20.31 -23.99
C THR A 142 -26.57 19.38 -23.79
N VAL A 143 -26.79 18.06 -23.86
CA VAL A 143 -25.72 17.06 -23.93
C VAL A 143 -25.11 17.12 -25.33
N VAL A 144 -23.82 17.44 -25.42
CA VAL A 144 -23.07 17.55 -26.68
C VAL A 144 -22.20 16.32 -26.94
N ALA A 145 -21.87 15.56 -25.91
CA ALA A 145 -21.20 14.27 -26.02
C ALA A 145 -21.51 13.41 -24.78
N ASP A 146 -21.47 12.09 -24.94
CA ASP A 146 -21.52 11.13 -23.85
C ASP A 146 -20.61 9.93 -24.16
N GLY A 147 -20.40 9.07 -23.18
CA GLY A 147 -19.64 7.84 -23.34
C GLY A 147 -19.40 7.14 -22.02
N GLN A 148 -18.50 6.16 -22.04
CA GLN A 148 -18.19 5.36 -20.85
C GLN A 148 -17.17 6.05 -19.94
N HIS A 149 -15.98 6.33 -20.48
CA HIS A 149 -14.84 6.83 -19.70
C HIS A 149 -14.29 8.13 -20.28
N ALA A 150 -14.37 9.21 -19.51
CA ALA A 150 -13.63 10.41 -19.81
C ALA A 150 -12.15 10.24 -19.39
N GLN A 151 -11.23 10.85 -20.13
CA GLN A 151 -9.81 10.84 -19.73
C GLN A 151 -9.57 11.70 -18.48
N GLY A 152 -10.44 12.68 -18.21
CA GLY A 152 -10.35 13.50 -17.02
C GLY A 152 -9.49 14.75 -17.17
N TRP A 153 -9.55 15.41 -18.33
CA TRP A 153 -8.96 16.74 -18.49
C TRP A 153 -9.89 17.71 -19.21
N ILE A 154 -9.71 19.00 -18.92
CA ILE A 154 -10.38 20.14 -19.53
C ILE A 154 -9.33 21.18 -19.90
N ALA A 155 -9.42 21.74 -21.11
CA ALA A 155 -8.61 22.87 -21.56
C ALA A 155 -9.51 24.04 -21.95
N ALA A 156 -9.13 25.25 -21.52
CA ALA A 156 -9.88 26.47 -21.83
C ALA A 156 -8.93 27.62 -22.15
N ALA A 157 -9.22 28.32 -23.25
CA ALA A 157 -8.50 29.53 -23.65
C ALA A 157 -9.10 30.80 -23.03
N SER A 158 -8.27 31.80 -22.82
CA SER A 158 -8.63 33.15 -22.41
C SER A 158 -7.72 34.14 -23.16
N PRO A 159 -8.00 35.46 -23.10
CA PRO A 159 -7.07 36.46 -23.64
C PRO A 159 -5.66 36.40 -23.01
N ALA A 160 -5.53 35.85 -21.79
CA ALA A 160 -4.25 35.70 -21.09
C ALA A 160 -3.47 34.43 -21.48
N GLY A 161 -4.08 33.50 -22.23
CA GLY A 161 -3.51 32.20 -22.59
C GLY A 161 -4.48 31.04 -22.35
N CYS A 162 -3.97 29.82 -22.40
CA CYS A 162 -4.70 28.59 -22.17
C CYS A 162 -4.21 27.89 -20.90
N VAL A 163 -5.15 27.26 -20.18
CA VAL A 163 -4.85 26.31 -19.12
C VAL A 163 -5.55 24.99 -19.40
N GLN A 164 -4.83 23.89 -19.18
CA GLN A 164 -5.37 22.55 -19.12
C GLN A 164 -5.25 22.02 -17.70
N ALA A 165 -6.38 21.64 -17.10
CA ALA A 165 -6.42 20.88 -15.86
C ALA A 165 -6.63 19.39 -16.17
N SER A 166 -5.83 18.52 -15.57
CA SER A 166 -5.88 17.07 -15.80
C SER A 166 -5.88 16.33 -14.47
N TRP A 167 -6.71 15.31 -14.36
CA TRP A 167 -6.99 14.62 -13.10
C TRP A 167 -6.45 13.20 -13.12
N TRP A 168 -5.67 12.81 -12.11
CA TRP A 168 -5.18 11.43 -11.97
C TRP A 168 -6.30 10.43 -11.65
N ARG A 169 -6.54 9.46 -12.53
CA ARG A 169 -7.52 8.38 -12.41
C ARG A 169 -8.95 8.92 -12.21
N PHE A 170 -9.38 9.78 -13.12
CA PHE A 170 -10.64 10.52 -13.05
C PHE A 170 -11.87 9.62 -12.97
N TRP A 171 -12.07 8.74 -13.97
CA TRP A 171 -13.27 7.92 -14.03
C TRP A 171 -13.32 6.82 -12.97
N GLN A 172 -12.15 6.30 -12.59
CA GLN A 172 -12.01 5.31 -11.53
C GLN A 172 -12.44 5.85 -10.16
N GLN A 173 -12.44 7.18 -9.99
CA GLN A 173 -12.81 7.85 -8.75
C GLN A 173 -14.16 8.57 -8.83
N ALA A 174 -14.98 8.28 -9.86
CA ALA A 174 -16.30 8.87 -10.03
C ALA A 174 -17.15 8.83 -8.74
N PRO A 175 -18.01 9.85 -8.48
CA PRO A 175 -18.36 10.92 -9.41
C PRO A 175 -17.41 12.12 -9.37
N LYS A 176 -17.15 12.69 -10.55
CA LYS A 176 -16.25 13.84 -10.77
C LYS A 176 -16.80 14.78 -11.83
N SER A 177 -16.37 16.04 -11.81
CA SER A 177 -16.69 16.98 -12.88
C SER A 177 -15.53 17.93 -13.20
N LEU A 178 -15.55 18.47 -14.42
CA LEU A 178 -14.66 19.52 -14.91
C LEU A 178 -15.53 20.52 -15.69
N SER A 179 -15.55 21.78 -15.29
CA SER A 179 -16.41 22.77 -15.95
C SER A 179 -15.74 24.12 -16.13
N VAL A 180 -16.22 24.87 -17.12
CA VAL A 180 -15.89 26.27 -17.35
C VAL A 180 -17.18 27.07 -17.53
N ASP A 181 -17.33 28.12 -16.72
CA ASP A 181 -18.44 29.06 -16.78
C ASP A 181 -17.93 30.50 -16.69
N GLY A 182 -17.94 31.21 -17.82
CA GLY A 182 -17.34 32.54 -17.94
C GLY A 182 -15.86 32.53 -17.58
N GLU A 183 -15.50 33.29 -16.55
CA GLU A 183 -14.14 33.35 -16.00
C GLU A 183 -13.85 32.25 -14.98
N THR A 184 -14.78 31.35 -14.70
CA THR A 184 -14.60 30.33 -13.67
C THR A 184 -14.25 28.99 -14.30
N MET A 185 -13.14 28.38 -13.87
CA MET A 185 -12.84 26.98 -14.12
C MET A 185 -13.02 26.20 -12.82
N THR A 186 -13.77 25.11 -12.85
CA THR A 186 -14.05 24.28 -11.69
C THR A 186 -13.54 22.86 -11.93
N VAL A 187 -12.74 22.37 -10.99
CA VAL A 187 -12.32 20.97 -10.91
C VAL A 187 -13.10 20.33 -9.76
N GLY A 188 -14.20 19.66 -10.09
CA GLY A 188 -15.10 19.00 -9.15
C GLY A 188 -14.49 17.72 -8.59
N LEU A 189 -13.97 17.82 -7.36
CA LEU A 189 -13.39 16.70 -6.62
C LEU A 189 -14.42 15.70 -6.13
N PHE A 190 -15.66 16.12 -5.95
CA PHE A 190 -16.79 15.24 -5.81
C PHE A 190 -18.03 16.01 -6.25
N ALA A 191 -18.81 15.42 -7.16
CA ALA A 191 -20.04 16.01 -7.66
C ALA A 191 -21.20 15.03 -7.43
N ALA A 192 -22.02 15.27 -6.40
CA ALA A 192 -23.11 14.36 -6.01
C ALA A 192 -24.03 14.00 -7.17
N THR A 193 -24.28 12.70 -7.37
CA THR A 193 -25.19 12.17 -8.39
C THR A 193 -26.41 11.51 -7.73
N GLN A 194 -27.39 11.12 -8.53
CA GLN A 194 -28.51 10.31 -8.01
C GLN A 194 -28.02 8.96 -7.45
N ALA A 195 -26.99 8.36 -8.06
CA ALA A 195 -26.43 7.08 -7.64
C ALA A 195 -25.54 7.21 -6.39
N MET A 196 -24.83 8.33 -6.26
CA MET A 196 -23.98 8.65 -5.11
C MET A 196 -24.26 10.08 -4.64
N PRO A 197 -25.31 10.29 -3.82
CA PRO A 197 -25.78 11.63 -3.44
C PRO A 197 -24.84 12.36 -2.48
N ALA A 198 -23.92 11.64 -1.84
CA ALA A 198 -22.88 12.24 -1.01
C ALA A 198 -21.65 11.34 -0.95
N TYR A 199 -20.48 11.97 -0.88
CA TYR A 199 -19.24 11.32 -0.44
C TYR A 199 -19.24 11.28 1.08
N ARG A 200 -18.97 10.09 1.63
CA ARG A 200 -19.15 9.77 3.04
C ARG A 200 -17.86 9.26 3.68
N PRO A 201 -16.82 10.12 3.84
CA PRO A 201 -15.62 9.72 4.55
C PRO A 201 -15.95 9.38 6.00
N ARG A 202 -15.40 8.28 6.50
CA ARG A 202 -15.49 7.94 7.93
C ARG A 202 -14.54 8.82 8.74
N TYR A 203 -14.77 8.87 10.05
CA TYR A 203 -13.88 9.56 10.96
C TYR A 203 -12.48 8.98 10.88
N GLY A 204 -11.48 9.85 10.86
CA GLY A 204 -10.10 9.46 10.65
C GLY A 204 -9.70 9.28 9.19
N GLU A 205 -10.63 9.10 8.25
CA GLU A 205 -10.26 8.95 6.84
C GLU A 205 -9.76 10.26 6.26
N ALA A 206 -8.86 10.13 5.30
CA ALA A 206 -8.50 11.15 4.35
C ALA A 206 -8.90 10.75 2.94
N LYS A 207 -8.84 11.72 2.03
CA LYS A 207 -8.79 11.47 0.60
C LYS A 207 -7.94 12.50 -0.09
N ARG A 208 -7.00 12.02 -0.91
CA ARG A 208 -6.17 12.84 -1.78
C ARG A 208 -6.66 12.85 -3.22
N HIS A 209 -6.46 13.99 -3.86
CA HIS A 209 -6.74 14.23 -5.27
C HIS A 209 -5.53 14.91 -5.91
N ASP A 210 -4.99 14.29 -6.96
CA ASP A 210 -3.83 14.80 -7.71
C ASP A 210 -4.30 15.39 -9.05
N ILE A 211 -3.90 16.64 -9.30
CA ILE A 211 -4.29 17.40 -10.49
C ILE A 211 -3.04 18.02 -11.12
N GLY A 212 -2.86 17.78 -12.42
CA GLY A 212 -1.89 18.48 -13.25
C GLY A 212 -2.49 19.76 -13.83
N LEU A 213 -1.75 20.86 -13.79
CA LEU A 213 -2.10 22.12 -14.46
C LEU A 213 -1.04 22.44 -15.49
N ASN A 214 -1.41 22.55 -16.76
CA ASN A 214 -0.52 22.90 -17.85
C ASN A 214 -0.93 24.25 -18.43
N PHE A 215 0.05 25.15 -18.62
CA PHE A 215 -0.18 26.51 -19.11
C PHE A 215 0.49 26.69 -20.47
N SER A 216 -0.19 27.39 -21.38
CA SER A 216 0.35 27.73 -22.70
C SER A 216 -0.16 29.09 -23.16
N SER A 217 0.56 29.75 -24.06
CA SER A 217 0.14 31.04 -24.61
C SER A 217 -1.02 30.91 -25.60
N VAL A 218 -1.20 29.74 -26.19
CA VAL A 218 -2.26 29.40 -27.15
C VAL A 218 -2.82 28.02 -26.84
N MET A 219 -4.04 27.71 -27.30
CA MET A 219 -4.59 26.36 -27.21
C MET A 219 -3.65 25.37 -27.93
N PRO A 220 -3.12 24.35 -27.25
CA PRO A 220 -2.30 23.33 -27.92
C PRO A 220 -3.14 22.52 -28.92
N ASP A 221 -2.46 21.79 -29.81
CA ASP A 221 -3.15 20.82 -30.66
C ASP A 221 -3.65 19.62 -29.86
N ASP A 222 -4.56 18.85 -30.47
CA ASP A 222 -5.25 17.73 -29.81
C ASP A 222 -4.28 16.64 -29.35
N ALA A 223 -3.26 16.34 -30.16
CA ALA A 223 -2.24 15.35 -29.80
C ALA A 223 -1.47 15.76 -28.54
N THR A 224 -1.11 17.05 -28.44
CA THR A 224 -0.43 17.63 -27.29
C THR A 224 -1.32 17.60 -26.06
N MET A 225 -2.60 18.00 -26.15
CA MET A 225 -3.50 17.97 -24.99
C MET A 225 -3.78 16.55 -24.48
N VAL A 226 -3.96 15.59 -25.39
CA VAL A 226 -4.11 14.18 -25.02
C VAL A 226 -2.85 13.68 -24.31
N ALA A 227 -1.66 14.02 -24.81
CA ALA A 227 -0.40 13.67 -24.16
C ALA A 227 -0.27 14.30 -22.78
N LEU A 228 -0.58 15.60 -22.62
CA LEU A 228 -0.60 16.29 -21.34
C LEU A 228 -1.62 15.69 -20.36
N GLY A 229 -2.77 15.23 -20.86
CA GLY A 229 -3.76 14.51 -20.08
C GLY A 229 -3.22 13.19 -19.57
N LYS A 230 -2.55 12.41 -20.43
CA LYS A 230 -1.90 11.14 -20.06
C LYS A 230 -0.81 11.32 -19.02
N LEU A 231 -0.06 12.43 -19.04
CA LEU A 231 0.97 12.70 -18.03
C LEU A 231 0.42 12.75 -16.60
N ALA A 232 -0.86 13.11 -16.41
CA ALA A 232 -1.48 13.06 -15.09
C ALA A 232 -1.66 11.62 -14.60
N ASP A 233 -2.07 10.70 -15.48
CA ASP A 233 -2.30 9.27 -15.18
C ASP A 233 -1.01 8.45 -15.12
N GLU A 234 -0.12 8.70 -16.07
CA GLU A 234 1.11 7.97 -16.35
C GLU A 234 2.31 8.94 -16.31
N PRO A 235 2.61 9.56 -15.16
CA PRO A 235 3.76 10.45 -15.05
C PRO A 235 5.04 9.68 -15.38
N PRO A 236 5.98 10.26 -16.14
CA PRO A 236 7.26 9.63 -16.43
C PRO A 236 7.99 9.22 -15.16
N ARG A 237 8.54 8.02 -15.17
CA ARG A 237 9.24 7.42 -14.02
C ARG A 237 10.68 7.15 -14.40
N LEU A 238 11.59 7.63 -13.58
CA LEU A 238 13.03 7.44 -13.76
C LEU A 238 13.49 6.40 -12.74
N PHE A 239 13.17 5.13 -13.01
CA PHE A 239 13.59 3.99 -12.18
C PHE A 239 14.56 3.10 -12.95
N ASP A 240 15.63 2.69 -12.28
CA ASP A 240 16.50 1.61 -12.72
C ASP A 240 16.20 0.39 -11.83
N GLY A 241 15.32 -0.49 -12.32
CA GLY A 241 14.90 -1.70 -11.61
C GLY A 241 16.08 -2.55 -11.14
N PRO A 242 17.00 -2.96 -12.04
CA PRO A 242 18.23 -3.66 -11.67
C PRO A 242 19.03 -2.98 -10.56
N TRP A 243 19.27 -1.67 -10.66
CA TRP A 243 20.01 -0.96 -9.62
C TRP A 243 19.28 -1.00 -8.28
N PHE A 244 17.96 -0.76 -8.26
CA PHE A 244 17.17 -0.83 -7.02
C PHE A 244 17.26 -2.20 -6.36
N CYS A 245 17.10 -3.29 -7.12
CA CYS A 245 17.16 -4.65 -6.59
C CYS A 245 18.57 -5.00 -6.08
N GLN A 246 19.62 -4.61 -6.80
CA GLN A 246 21.02 -4.90 -6.42
C GLN A 246 21.51 -4.04 -5.24
N SER A 247 20.94 -2.86 -5.04
CA SER A 247 21.36 -1.95 -3.96
C SER A 247 21.13 -2.50 -2.55
N GLY A 248 20.25 -3.49 -2.40
CA GLY A 248 19.76 -3.98 -1.10
C GLY A 248 18.95 -2.95 -0.32
N ALA A 249 18.64 -1.78 -0.90
CA ALA A 249 17.95 -0.69 -0.20
C ALA A 249 16.46 -0.97 0.02
N VAL A 250 15.85 -1.80 -0.82
CA VAL A 250 14.40 -1.96 -0.89
C VAL A 250 13.91 -3.40 -0.70
N ASP A 251 14.81 -4.35 -0.41
CA ASP A 251 14.49 -5.78 -0.32
C ASP A 251 13.52 -6.24 -1.45
N VAL A 252 13.86 -5.91 -2.72
CA VAL A 252 13.08 -6.21 -3.94
C VAL A 252 13.74 -7.27 -4.83
N LEU A 253 12.94 -8.25 -5.31
CA LEU A 253 13.38 -9.43 -6.07
C LEU A 253 14.33 -9.09 -7.24
N ASP A 254 15.42 -9.85 -7.38
CA ASP A 254 16.39 -9.69 -8.48
C ASP A 254 15.73 -9.86 -9.86
N PRO A 255 15.80 -8.89 -10.79
CA PRO A 255 15.20 -9.02 -12.11
C PRO A 255 15.65 -10.27 -12.90
N GLU A 256 16.81 -10.86 -12.57
CA GLU A 256 17.28 -12.08 -13.23
C GLU A 256 16.36 -13.29 -12.99
N TRP A 257 15.73 -13.43 -11.80
CA TRP A 257 14.89 -14.61 -11.52
C TRP A 257 13.71 -14.73 -12.48
N ALA A 258 13.13 -13.59 -12.86
CA ALA A 258 11.97 -13.56 -13.73
C ALA A 258 12.31 -14.01 -15.15
N ARG A 259 13.56 -13.76 -15.59
CA ARG A 259 14.10 -14.25 -16.87
C ARG A 259 14.43 -15.74 -16.79
N ASP A 260 14.95 -16.20 -15.65
CA ASP A 260 15.39 -17.57 -15.46
C ASP A 260 14.24 -18.55 -15.22
N ILE A 261 13.11 -18.09 -14.66
CA ILE A 261 11.93 -18.91 -14.37
C ILE A 261 10.64 -18.20 -14.86
N PRO A 262 10.48 -18.01 -16.20
CA PRO A 262 9.40 -17.18 -16.76
C PRO A 262 8.00 -17.73 -16.47
N GLU A 263 7.83 -19.05 -16.40
CA GLU A 263 6.57 -19.69 -16.00
C GLU A 263 6.15 -19.33 -14.57
N LEU A 264 7.10 -19.23 -13.64
CA LEU A 264 6.81 -18.79 -12.27
C LEU A 264 6.44 -17.31 -12.29
N ALA A 265 7.17 -16.47 -13.02
CA ALA A 265 6.87 -15.05 -13.16
C ALA A 265 5.45 -14.81 -13.71
N ALA A 266 5.08 -15.51 -14.78
CA ALA A 266 3.74 -15.46 -15.37
C ALA A 266 2.66 -15.94 -14.40
N TRP A 267 2.95 -17.01 -13.64
CA TRP A 267 2.02 -17.52 -12.64
C TRP A 267 1.80 -16.53 -11.49
N ILE A 268 2.87 -15.91 -10.98
CA ILE A 268 2.80 -14.93 -9.89
C ILE A 268 2.01 -13.70 -10.35
N ALA A 269 2.35 -13.16 -11.53
CA ALA A 269 1.63 -12.03 -12.11
C ALA A 269 0.14 -12.33 -12.26
N LYS A 270 -0.22 -13.53 -12.73
CA LYS A 270 -1.62 -13.97 -12.82
C LYS A 270 -2.29 -14.08 -11.45
N SER A 271 -1.57 -14.60 -10.46
CA SER A 271 -2.13 -14.92 -9.13
C SER A 271 -2.21 -13.72 -8.19
N TYR A 272 -1.46 -12.66 -8.47
CA TYR A 272 -1.58 -11.38 -7.78
C TYR A 272 -2.86 -10.63 -8.19
N GLY A 273 -3.52 -11.07 -9.26
CA GLY A 273 -4.75 -10.52 -9.80
C GLY A 273 -4.47 -9.54 -10.94
N GLY A 274 -5.44 -8.67 -11.21
CA GLY A 274 -5.32 -7.66 -12.25
C GLY A 274 -4.22 -6.65 -11.98
N VAL A 275 -3.29 -6.49 -12.93
CA VAL A 275 -2.22 -5.49 -12.88
C VAL A 275 -2.74 -4.10 -13.24
N THR A 276 -3.73 -4.02 -14.14
CA THR A 276 -4.40 -2.77 -14.46
C THR A 276 -5.60 -2.60 -13.56
N SER A 277 -5.98 -1.35 -13.29
CA SER A 277 -7.17 -1.06 -12.51
C SER A 277 -8.42 -1.72 -13.15
N ALA A 278 -8.50 -1.81 -14.48
CA ALA A 278 -9.61 -2.44 -15.19
C ALA A 278 -9.70 -3.97 -14.96
N ASP A 279 -8.56 -4.61 -14.69
CA ASP A 279 -8.45 -6.05 -14.44
C ASP A 279 -8.66 -6.41 -12.97
N VAL A 280 -8.75 -5.42 -12.07
CA VAL A 280 -9.09 -5.64 -10.67
C VAL A 280 -10.53 -6.12 -10.60
N GLY A 281 -10.69 -7.44 -10.50
CA GLY A 281 -11.97 -8.12 -10.49
C GLY A 281 -12.98 -7.43 -9.57
N ASN A 282 -14.20 -7.28 -10.07
CA ASN A 282 -15.37 -6.60 -9.46
C ASN A 282 -15.46 -5.07 -9.60
N ARG A 283 -14.58 -4.38 -10.36
CA ARG A 283 -14.77 -2.96 -10.71
C ARG A 283 -15.03 -2.06 -9.48
N HIS A 284 -14.21 -2.25 -8.45
CA HIS A 284 -14.28 -1.49 -7.20
C HIS A 284 -13.76 -0.07 -7.40
N TRP A 285 -14.66 0.76 -7.92
CA TRP A 285 -14.42 2.15 -8.27
C TRP A 285 -15.11 3.08 -7.29
N GLY A 286 -14.59 4.30 -7.21
CA GLY A 286 -15.18 5.37 -6.45
C GLY A 286 -14.18 6.08 -5.55
N PRO A 287 -14.61 7.16 -4.90
CA PRO A 287 -13.72 7.99 -4.10
C PRO A 287 -13.18 7.26 -2.86
N ARG A 288 -13.88 6.27 -2.30
CA ARG A 288 -13.39 5.48 -1.16
C ARG A 288 -12.71 4.19 -1.59
N ASP A 289 -13.23 3.51 -2.60
CA ASP A 289 -12.87 2.11 -2.86
C ASP A 289 -11.70 1.96 -3.86
N PHE A 290 -11.47 2.97 -4.70
CA PHE A 290 -10.43 2.91 -5.72
C PHE A 290 -9.03 2.81 -5.10
N GLY A 291 -8.39 1.68 -5.36
CA GLY A 291 -7.02 1.36 -4.96
C GLY A 291 -6.93 0.11 -4.08
N ASP A 292 -8.02 -0.31 -3.45
CA ASP A 292 -8.08 -1.54 -2.66
C ASP A 292 -8.69 -2.73 -3.43
N PHE A 293 -8.88 -3.83 -2.71
CA PHE A 293 -9.47 -5.07 -3.17
C PHE A 293 -10.31 -5.71 -2.07
N PRO A 294 -11.36 -6.46 -2.43
CA PRO A 294 -12.02 -7.33 -1.49
C PRO A 294 -11.10 -8.50 -1.12
N TYR A 295 -11.18 -8.93 0.14
CA TYR A 295 -10.60 -10.18 0.61
C TYR A 295 -11.58 -11.33 0.39
N ASN A 296 -12.73 -11.23 1.03
CA ASN A 296 -13.89 -12.10 0.87
C ASN A 296 -15.12 -11.22 1.06
N PRO A 297 -15.83 -10.82 -0.03
CA PRO A 297 -16.91 -9.84 0.04
C PRO A 297 -17.88 -10.14 1.18
N PRO A 298 -18.28 -9.13 1.98
CA PRO A 298 -18.03 -7.70 1.78
C PRO A 298 -16.71 -7.15 2.35
N MET A 299 -15.78 -8.00 2.81
CA MET A 299 -14.58 -7.52 3.50
C MET A 299 -13.53 -6.93 2.55
N TRP A 300 -13.05 -5.74 2.88
CA TRP A 300 -11.90 -5.07 2.26
C TRP A 300 -10.58 -5.59 2.82
N ARG A 301 -9.51 -5.52 2.00
CA ARG A 301 -8.19 -6.04 2.39
C ARG A 301 -7.43 -5.06 3.26
N ASN A 302 -7.59 -3.76 3.06
CA ASN A 302 -6.92 -2.74 3.86
C ASN A 302 -5.40 -2.97 4.01
N GLY A 303 -4.71 -3.22 2.90
CA GLY A 303 -3.26 -3.48 2.92
C GLY A 303 -2.83 -4.85 3.47
N TYR A 304 -3.78 -5.75 3.77
CA TYR A 304 -3.46 -7.14 4.13
C TYR A 304 -2.53 -7.76 3.11
N TYR A 305 -1.71 -8.71 3.56
CA TYR A 305 -0.90 -9.52 2.66
C TYR A 305 0.16 -8.72 1.88
N ALA A 306 0.57 -7.57 2.45
CA ALA A 306 1.65 -6.75 1.95
C ALA A 306 1.51 -6.41 0.44
N ARG A 307 0.29 -6.06 0.02
CA ARG A 307 -0.06 -5.94 -1.40
C ARG A 307 0.65 -4.78 -2.13
N ILE A 308 1.02 -3.72 -1.42
CA ILE A 308 1.83 -2.63 -1.97
C ILE A 308 3.25 -3.14 -2.24
N LEU A 309 3.84 -3.85 -1.27
CA LEU A 309 5.19 -4.41 -1.37
C LEU A 309 5.31 -5.38 -2.55
N GLY A 310 4.41 -6.35 -2.67
CA GLY A 310 4.48 -7.32 -3.77
C GLY A 310 4.27 -6.70 -5.16
N ALA A 311 3.50 -5.61 -5.29
CA ALA A 311 3.36 -4.91 -6.57
C ALA A 311 4.60 -4.07 -6.90
N VAL A 312 5.26 -3.47 -5.91
CA VAL A 312 6.60 -2.91 -6.10
C VAL A 312 7.57 -3.98 -6.58
N HIS A 313 7.57 -5.16 -5.93
CA HIS A 313 8.46 -6.27 -6.29
C HIS A 313 8.26 -6.71 -7.74
N LEU A 314 7.00 -6.93 -8.15
CA LEU A 314 6.69 -7.32 -9.52
C LEU A 314 7.03 -6.24 -10.52
N GLY A 315 6.78 -4.96 -10.21
CA GLY A 315 7.10 -3.86 -11.12
C GLY A 315 8.58 -3.70 -11.39
N LEU A 316 9.41 -3.80 -10.35
CA LEU A 316 10.87 -3.69 -10.46
C LEU A 316 11.49 -4.95 -11.07
N ALA A 317 11.08 -6.14 -10.63
CA ALA A 317 11.66 -7.40 -11.10
C ALA A 317 11.25 -7.76 -12.54
N LEU A 318 9.99 -7.47 -12.93
CA LEU A 318 9.50 -7.75 -14.29
C LEU A 318 9.77 -6.60 -15.27
N GLY A 319 10.16 -5.41 -14.77
CA GLY A 319 10.25 -4.20 -15.58
C GLY A 319 8.91 -3.75 -16.15
N ASP A 320 7.79 -4.17 -15.56
CA ASP A 320 6.44 -3.83 -16.03
C ASP A 320 5.90 -2.64 -15.22
N PRO A 321 5.80 -1.44 -15.84
CA PRO A 321 5.39 -0.22 -15.14
C PRO A 321 3.97 -0.27 -14.60
N ARG A 322 3.11 -1.15 -15.12
CA ARG A 322 1.72 -1.29 -14.67
C ARG A 322 1.64 -1.79 -13.23
N TRP A 323 2.56 -2.66 -12.80
CA TRP A 323 2.66 -3.08 -11.41
C TRP A 323 3.06 -1.95 -10.47
N LEU A 324 3.95 -1.06 -10.92
CA LEU A 324 4.31 0.14 -10.18
C LEU A 324 3.13 1.12 -10.12
N GLU A 325 2.36 1.27 -11.20
CA GLU A 325 1.11 2.05 -11.15
C GLU A 325 0.15 1.48 -10.12
N ARG A 326 0.00 0.16 -10.10
CA ARG A 326 -0.88 -0.48 -9.14
C ARG A 326 -0.41 -0.28 -7.71
N SER A 327 0.90 -0.36 -7.44
CA SER A 327 1.44 -0.10 -6.10
C SER A 327 1.14 1.32 -5.63
N PHE A 328 1.14 2.30 -6.55
CA PHE A 328 0.78 3.68 -6.21
C PHE A 328 -0.70 3.76 -5.85
N GLU A 329 -1.59 3.17 -6.65
CA GLU A 329 -3.03 3.12 -6.35
C GLU A 329 -3.31 2.54 -4.95
N MET A 330 -2.69 1.39 -4.63
CA MET A 330 -2.82 0.76 -3.31
C MET A 330 -2.21 1.60 -2.19
N ALA A 331 -1.03 2.18 -2.38
CA ALA A 331 -0.35 2.96 -1.36
C ALA A 331 -1.15 4.22 -1.01
N ARG A 332 -1.74 4.89 -2.01
CA ARG A 332 -2.58 6.07 -1.78
C ARG A 332 -3.87 5.72 -1.06
N HIS A 333 -4.52 4.64 -1.47
CA HIS A 333 -5.71 4.14 -0.78
C HIS A 333 -5.39 3.79 0.68
N SER A 334 -4.34 2.99 0.91
CA SER A 334 -3.98 2.57 2.26
C SER A 334 -3.55 3.73 3.15
N ALA A 335 -2.82 4.69 2.59
CA ALA A 335 -2.43 5.90 3.30
C ALA A 335 -3.63 6.79 3.62
N ASP A 336 -4.61 6.92 2.73
CA ASP A 336 -5.73 7.85 2.89
C ASP A 336 -6.95 7.25 3.61
N VAL A 337 -7.41 6.08 3.17
CA VAL A 337 -8.72 5.52 3.54
C VAL A 337 -8.59 4.48 4.62
N ASP A 338 -7.56 3.61 4.56
CA ASP A 338 -7.41 2.54 5.56
C ASP A 338 -6.68 3.00 6.83
N THR A 339 -5.95 4.12 6.76
CA THR A 339 -5.19 4.66 7.88
C THR A 339 -5.96 5.76 8.58
N VAL A 340 -6.00 5.69 9.91
CA VAL A 340 -6.74 6.65 10.74
C VAL A 340 -5.88 7.89 11.02
N HIS A 341 -6.34 9.06 10.59
CA HIS A 341 -5.68 10.35 10.79
C HIS A 341 -6.42 11.21 11.81
N ILE A 342 -5.83 11.37 12.99
CA ILE A 342 -6.42 12.17 14.06
C ILE A 342 -5.53 13.37 14.36
N ARG A 343 -6.15 14.54 14.52
CA ARG A 343 -5.43 15.76 14.91
C ARG A 343 -4.69 15.56 16.26
N PRO A 344 -3.43 16.00 16.38
CA PRO A 344 -2.74 16.00 17.66
C PRO A 344 -3.56 16.68 18.76
N GLY A 345 -3.56 16.08 19.96
CA GLY A 345 -4.32 16.61 21.11
C GLY A 345 -5.77 16.13 21.23
N HIS A 346 -6.26 15.29 20.31
CA HIS A 346 -7.60 14.72 20.43
C HIS A 346 -7.65 13.61 21.50
N ALA A 347 -7.97 13.96 22.74
CA ALA A 347 -7.88 13.08 23.92
C ALA A 347 -8.52 11.69 23.75
N ASP A 348 -9.72 11.63 23.17
CA ASP A 348 -10.49 10.37 23.09
C ASP A 348 -10.03 9.42 21.97
N TRP A 349 -9.30 9.95 20.97
CA TRP A 349 -8.97 9.23 19.73
C TRP A 349 -7.48 9.20 19.40
N ALA A 350 -6.63 9.84 20.21
CA ALA A 350 -5.17 9.84 20.01
C ALA A 350 -4.59 8.42 19.90
N GLN A 351 -5.22 7.43 20.54
CA GLN A 351 -4.83 6.02 20.44
C GLN A 351 -5.00 5.43 19.03
N TRP A 352 -5.90 5.96 18.20
CA TRP A 352 -6.16 5.45 16.85
C TRP A 352 -5.28 6.08 15.78
N ASN A 353 -4.68 7.25 16.04
CA ASN A 353 -3.88 7.95 15.03
C ASN A 353 -2.76 7.07 14.48
N GLY A 354 -2.68 6.94 13.15
CA GLY A 354 -1.70 6.13 12.43
C GLY A 354 -2.04 4.65 12.30
N MET A 355 -3.13 4.18 12.91
CA MET A 355 -3.54 2.78 12.78
C MET A 355 -4.07 2.50 11.36
N THR A 356 -3.60 1.43 10.73
CA THR A 356 -4.24 0.84 9.55
C THR A 356 -5.34 -0.12 10.01
N CYS A 357 -6.59 0.11 9.60
CA CYS A 357 -7.73 -0.71 9.97
C CYS A 357 -7.64 -2.13 9.37
N ALA A 358 -7.96 -3.15 10.16
CA ALA A 358 -8.00 -4.54 9.67
C ALA A 358 -9.19 -4.83 8.73
N LEU A 359 -9.30 -6.09 8.24
CA LEU A 359 -10.41 -6.55 7.41
C LEU A 359 -11.76 -6.14 7.97
N GLY A 360 -12.58 -5.50 7.15
CA GLY A 360 -13.93 -5.08 7.52
C GLY A 360 -14.80 -4.87 6.30
N ALA A 361 -16.11 -4.90 6.50
CA ALA A 361 -17.09 -4.56 5.45
C ALA A 361 -17.03 -3.08 5.03
N ASP A 362 -16.31 -2.26 5.80
CA ASP A 362 -16.00 -0.86 5.57
C ASP A 362 -14.48 -0.69 5.79
N HIS A 363 -13.83 0.14 4.97
CA HIS A 363 -12.39 0.40 5.05
C HIS A 363 -11.95 0.89 6.43
N SER A 364 -12.77 1.70 7.10
CA SER A 364 -12.47 2.28 8.41
C SER A 364 -13.42 1.78 9.49
N SER A 365 -13.43 0.47 9.71
CA SER A 365 -14.18 -0.13 10.82
C SER A 365 -13.45 0.09 12.15
N HIS A 366 -14.13 0.68 13.15
CA HIS A 366 -13.52 1.09 14.43
C HIS A 366 -13.89 0.18 15.62
N GLY A 367 -14.12 -1.11 15.39
CA GLY A 367 -14.52 -2.07 16.44
C GLY A 367 -13.90 -3.46 16.26
N GLY A 368 -13.99 -4.30 17.29
CA GLY A 368 -13.52 -5.70 17.24
C GLY A 368 -12.06 -5.86 16.80
N ASN A 369 -11.84 -6.62 15.73
CA ASN A 369 -10.51 -6.93 15.17
C ASN A 369 -9.88 -5.76 14.38
N ALA A 370 -10.49 -4.57 14.35
CA ALA A 370 -9.97 -3.40 13.64
C ALA A 370 -8.51 -3.05 13.94
N ARG A 371 -8.05 -3.34 15.16
CA ARG A 371 -6.68 -3.06 15.64
C ARG A 371 -5.70 -4.21 15.42
N TRP A 372 -6.01 -5.15 14.53
CA TRP A 372 -5.13 -6.28 14.30
C TRP A 372 -3.80 -5.82 13.68
N SER A 373 -2.73 -5.95 14.47
CA SER A 373 -1.39 -5.44 14.14
C SER A 373 -0.78 -6.07 12.88
N ALA A 374 -1.29 -7.22 12.44
CA ALA A 374 -0.92 -7.86 11.17
C ALA A 374 -1.24 -7.01 9.91
N PHE A 375 -2.06 -5.96 10.05
CA PHE A 375 -2.53 -5.11 8.96
C PHE A 375 -1.76 -3.80 8.82
N MET A 376 -0.82 -3.53 9.72
CA MET A 376 -0.04 -2.30 9.66
C MET A 376 0.65 -2.18 8.30
N ALA A 377 0.45 -1.04 7.65
CA ALA A 377 0.99 -0.74 6.33
C ALA A 377 2.25 0.14 6.37
N ALA A 378 2.75 0.50 7.55
CA ALA A 378 3.81 1.51 7.69
C ALA A 378 5.11 1.16 6.94
N ASP A 379 5.57 -0.09 6.95
CA ASP A 379 6.72 -0.54 6.16
C ASP A 379 6.48 -0.39 4.65
N GLN A 380 5.27 -0.73 4.18
CA GLN A 380 4.89 -0.64 2.77
C GLN A 380 4.80 0.81 2.29
N LEU A 381 4.25 1.69 3.13
CA LEU A 381 4.16 3.11 2.87
C LEU A 381 5.54 3.78 2.91
N MET A 382 6.43 3.33 3.80
CA MET A 382 7.82 3.80 3.81
C MET A 382 8.57 3.39 2.53
N LEU A 383 8.39 2.16 2.06
CA LEU A 383 8.95 1.72 0.78
C LEU A 383 8.40 2.55 -0.39
N HIS A 384 7.08 2.77 -0.42
CA HIS A 384 6.47 3.64 -1.43
C HIS A 384 7.07 5.06 -1.39
N TYR A 385 7.31 5.61 -0.20
CA TYR A 385 8.00 6.90 -0.04
C TYR A 385 9.43 6.87 -0.60
N TRP A 386 10.25 5.87 -0.27
CA TRP A 386 11.62 5.79 -0.79
C TRP A 386 11.68 5.72 -2.31
N LEU A 387 10.69 5.09 -2.95
CA LEU A 387 10.60 5.00 -4.40
C LEU A 387 10.10 6.29 -5.06
N THR A 388 9.16 6.99 -4.43
CA THR A 388 8.39 8.06 -5.10
C THR A 388 8.67 9.46 -4.56
N GLY A 389 9.26 9.56 -3.37
CA GLY A 389 9.34 10.78 -2.60
C GLY A 389 7.99 11.29 -2.08
N ASP A 390 6.93 10.47 -2.08
CA ASP A 390 5.59 10.88 -1.64
C ASP A 390 5.53 11.21 -0.14
N PRO A 391 5.42 12.49 0.26
CA PRO A 391 5.48 12.89 1.66
C PRO A 391 4.28 12.41 2.48
N ASP A 392 3.14 12.11 1.85
CA ASP A 392 1.99 11.57 2.58
C ASP A 392 2.24 10.13 3.02
N SER A 393 2.80 9.30 2.14
CA SER A 393 3.19 7.93 2.49
C SER A 393 4.22 7.92 3.63
N GLN A 394 5.20 8.83 3.62
CA GLN A 394 6.13 8.98 4.74
C GLN A 394 5.41 9.36 6.03
N THR A 395 4.54 10.39 5.97
CA THR A 395 3.81 10.90 7.13
C THR A 395 2.97 9.80 7.77
N ASP A 396 2.27 9.02 6.97
CA ASP A 396 1.37 7.98 7.45
C ASP A 396 2.13 6.72 7.90
N ALA A 397 3.25 6.39 7.26
CA ALA A 397 4.18 5.37 7.74
C ALA A 397 4.70 5.71 9.15
N MET A 398 5.14 6.96 9.36
CA MET A 398 5.62 7.41 10.66
C MET A 398 4.52 7.43 11.70
N ALA A 399 3.31 7.89 11.34
CA ALA A 399 2.15 7.83 12.23
C ALA A 399 1.83 6.38 12.65
N GLY A 400 1.91 5.42 11.72
CA GLY A 400 1.74 4.00 12.01
C GLY A 400 2.82 3.42 12.91
N ALA A 401 4.08 3.82 12.74
CA ALA A 401 5.15 3.45 13.65
C ALA A 401 4.93 4.03 15.07
N ASP A 402 4.48 5.29 15.16
CA ASP A 402 4.14 5.93 16.43
C ASP A 402 2.94 5.26 17.12
N PHE A 403 1.95 4.80 16.35
CA PHE A 403 0.86 3.98 16.85
C PHE A 403 1.38 2.69 17.50
N LEU A 404 2.29 2.01 16.82
CA LEU A 404 2.91 0.78 17.33
C LEU A 404 3.70 1.03 18.62
N LEU A 405 4.49 2.11 18.70
CA LEU A 405 5.19 2.46 19.94
C LEU A 405 4.25 2.80 21.09
N ARG A 406 3.13 3.45 20.79
CA ARG A 406 2.16 3.93 21.78
C ARG A 406 1.34 2.80 22.39
N LEU A 407 0.86 1.86 21.57
CA LEU A 407 -0.04 0.80 22.04
C LEU A 407 0.62 -0.57 22.14
N MET A 408 1.79 -0.77 21.52
CA MET A 408 2.50 -2.05 21.43
C MET A 408 1.56 -3.23 21.06
N PRO A 409 0.65 -3.08 20.07
CA PRO A 409 -0.30 -4.13 19.76
C PRO A 409 0.45 -5.37 19.25
N GLY A 410 0.06 -6.54 19.74
CA GLY A 410 0.72 -7.81 19.39
C GLY A 410 1.99 -8.11 20.18
N VAL A 411 2.51 -7.21 21.01
CA VAL A 411 3.59 -7.58 21.96
C VAL A 411 3.04 -8.59 22.94
N GLY A 412 3.76 -9.69 23.11
CA GLY A 412 3.32 -10.81 23.92
C GLY A 412 2.25 -11.69 23.26
N SER A 413 1.91 -11.43 21.99
CA SER A 413 1.06 -12.32 21.21
C SER A 413 1.81 -13.61 20.87
N LEU A 414 1.08 -14.72 20.81
CA LEU A 414 1.61 -15.99 20.33
C LEU A 414 1.44 -16.15 18.81
N GLY A 415 0.60 -15.32 18.19
CA GLY A 415 0.47 -15.29 16.75
C GLY A 415 1.64 -14.55 16.11
N VAL A 416 2.31 -15.20 15.17
CA VAL A 416 3.50 -14.65 14.50
C VAL A 416 3.17 -13.37 13.75
N ARG A 417 2.02 -13.32 13.06
CA ARG A 417 1.65 -12.18 12.23
C ARG A 417 1.49 -10.90 13.06
N GLU A 418 1.02 -11.05 14.29
CA GLU A 418 0.86 -9.96 15.24
C GLU A 418 2.19 -9.35 15.69
N GLY A 419 3.29 -10.12 15.66
CA GLY A 419 4.62 -9.64 16.05
C GLY A 419 5.50 -9.23 14.87
N THR A 420 5.53 -10.03 13.81
CA THR A 420 6.39 -9.81 12.63
C THR A 420 6.08 -8.48 11.94
N ARG A 421 4.80 -8.18 11.72
CA ARG A 421 4.40 -7.01 10.94
C ARG A 421 4.74 -5.69 11.65
N PRO A 422 4.41 -5.51 12.95
CA PRO A 422 4.87 -4.34 13.70
C PRO A 422 6.39 -4.19 13.75
N MET A 423 7.11 -5.30 13.94
CA MET A 423 8.56 -5.26 14.01
C MET A 423 9.17 -4.72 12.71
N LEU A 424 8.68 -5.17 11.56
CA LEU A 424 9.11 -4.65 10.26
C LEU A 424 8.75 -3.17 10.08
N CYS A 425 7.55 -2.75 10.49
CA CYS A 425 7.14 -1.33 10.45
C CYS A 425 8.09 -0.44 11.26
N LEU A 426 8.42 -0.87 12.49
CA LEU A 426 9.32 -0.13 13.37
C LEU A 426 10.76 -0.12 12.85
N LEU A 427 11.25 -1.22 12.28
CA LEU A 427 12.54 -1.27 11.62
C LEU A 427 12.65 -0.28 10.46
N ARG A 428 11.62 -0.21 9.60
CA ARG A 428 11.60 0.75 8.48
C ARG A 428 11.56 2.20 8.97
N ALA A 429 10.81 2.49 10.04
CA ALA A 429 10.81 3.80 10.66
C ALA A 429 12.18 4.16 11.26
N TRP A 430 12.88 3.21 11.88
CA TRP A 430 14.24 3.40 12.37
C TRP A 430 15.22 3.65 11.21
N GLN A 431 15.19 2.85 10.14
CA GLN A 431 16.03 3.08 8.95
C GLN A 431 15.80 4.46 8.33
N ALA A 432 14.56 4.94 8.30
CA ALA A 432 14.21 6.24 7.73
C ALA A 432 14.66 7.44 8.59
N THR A 433 14.81 7.26 9.91
CA THR A 433 14.98 8.38 10.85
C THR A 433 16.22 8.32 11.73
N GLY A 434 16.78 7.13 11.95
CA GLY A 434 17.80 6.86 12.96
C GLY A 434 17.29 6.94 14.41
N ASP A 435 15.99 7.15 14.65
CA ASP A 435 15.45 7.29 16.01
C ASP A 435 15.43 5.94 16.74
N ALA A 436 16.31 5.80 17.73
CA ALA A 436 16.52 4.58 18.51
C ALA A 436 15.26 4.08 19.23
N ARG A 437 14.22 4.92 19.42
CA ARG A 437 12.95 4.49 20.00
C ARG A 437 12.25 3.44 19.13
N TYR A 438 12.35 3.54 17.81
CA TYR A 438 11.73 2.57 16.91
C TYR A 438 12.48 1.23 16.95
N LEU A 439 13.82 1.23 16.95
CA LEU A 439 14.62 0.02 17.11
C LEU A 439 14.36 -0.66 18.47
N ALA A 440 14.34 0.12 19.55
CA ALA A 440 13.99 -0.39 20.87
C ALA A 440 12.57 -0.95 20.92
N GLY A 441 11.62 -0.33 20.21
CA GLY A 441 10.26 -0.83 20.04
C GLY A 441 10.22 -2.16 19.30
N ALA A 442 10.96 -2.28 18.20
CA ALA A 442 11.09 -3.52 17.43
C ALA A 442 11.66 -4.65 18.31
N GLY A 443 12.69 -4.36 19.11
CA GLY A 443 13.30 -5.29 20.06
C GLY A 443 12.32 -5.87 21.08
N LYS A 444 11.25 -5.14 21.47
CA LYS A 444 10.20 -5.66 22.37
C LYS A 444 9.37 -6.79 21.77
N TYR A 445 9.25 -6.85 20.43
CA TYR A 445 8.61 -7.98 19.75
C TYR A 445 9.51 -9.21 19.70
N CYS A 446 10.82 -9.02 19.92
CA CYS A 446 11.84 -10.07 20.07
C CYS A 446 12.25 -10.31 21.53
N ASP A 447 11.44 -9.91 22.51
CA ASP A 447 11.81 -10.05 23.92
C ASP A 447 12.14 -11.52 24.23
N ARG A 448 13.41 -11.79 24.54
CA ARG A 448 13.93 -13.14 24.72
C ARG A 448 13.28 -13.85 25.89
N GLU A 449 12.97 -13.14 26.98
CA GLU A 449 12.33 -13.72 28.16
C GLU A 449 10.86 -14.09 27.86
N PHE A 450 10.17 -13.24 27.08
CA PHE A 450 8.83 -13.55 26.61
C PHE A 450 8.82 -14.74 25.66
N LEU A 451 9.63 -14.66 24.58
CA LEU A 451 9.78 -15.76 23.62
C LEU A 451 10.10 -17.04 24.39
N ALA A 452 11.01 -16.94 25.35
CA ALA A 452 11.46 -18.07 26.12
C ALA A 452 10.39 -18.85 26.85
N ARG A 453 9.44 -18.12 27.42
CA ARG A 453 8.44 -18.69 28.32
C ARG A 453 7.17 -19.09 27.60
N ASN A 454 6.88 -18.44 26.48
CA ASN A 454 5.53 -18.42 25.94
C ASN A 454 5.46 -18.87 24.47
N ALA A 455 6.45 -18.49 23.66
CA ALA A 455 6.36 -18.61 22.21
C ALA A 455 7.44 -19.50 21.60
N MET A 456 8.53 -19.79 22.29
CA MET A 456 9.58 -20.71 21.86
C MET A 456 9.66 -21.93 22.79
N ASP A 457 9.76 -23.12 22.20
CA ASP A 457 10.21 -24.31 22.94
C ASP A 457 11.73 -24.41 22.78
N TRP A 458 12.48 -23.95 23.79
CA TRP A 458 13.95 -23.96 23.75
C TRP A 458 14.57 -25.34 23.61
N ARG A 459 13.89 -26.40 24.07
CA ARG A 459 14.42 -27.76 23.86
C ARG A 459 14.39 -28.15 22.39
N ARG A 460 13.53 -27.50 21.62
CA ARG A 460 13.33 -27.72 20.19
C ARG A 460 13.96 -26.64 19.32
N GLY A 461 14.25 -25.46 19.86
CA GLY A 461 14.74 -24.30 19.11
C GLY A 461 13.67 -23.62 18.24
N THR A 462 12.39 -23.96 18.38
CA THR A 462 11.32 -23.48 17.50
C THR A 462 10.45 -22.42 18.14
N TYR A 463 9.91 -21.53 17.31
CA TYR A 463 8.68 -20.81 17.62
C TYR A 463 7.51 -21.82 17.58
N VAL A 464 6.71 -21.87 18.62
CA VAL A 464 5.53 -22.73 18.77
C VAL A 464 4.31 -21.83 18.68
N CYS A 465 3.79 -21.66 17.46
CA CYS A 465 2.55 -20.93 17.29
C CYS A 465 1.38 -21.80 17.77
N PRO A 466 0.56 -21.36 18.75
CA PRO A 466 -0.67 -22.04 19.12
C PRO A 466 -1.70 -21.80 18.01
N LEU A 467 -1.72 -22.68 17.01
CA LEU A 467 -2.67 -22.58 15.92
C LEU A 467 -4.00 -23.25 16.27
N TYR A 468 -5.08 -22.50 16.01
CA TYR A 468 -6.50 -22.83 15.86
C TYR A 468 -7.22 -23.74 16.90
N GLU A 469 -6.56 -24.62 17.65
CA GLU A 469 -7.20 -25.63 18.51
C GLU A 469 -6.34 -26.05 19.74
N ASN A 470 -5.50 -25.15 20.28
CA ASN A 470 -4.57 -25.42 21.40
C ASN A 470 -3.47 -26.46 21.11
N LEU A 471 -3.25 -26.82 19.84
CA LEU A 471 -2.12 -27.65 19.44
C LEU A 471 -0.85 -26.80 19.38
N ARG A 472 0.13 -27.16 20.21
CA ARG A 472 1.48 -26.59 20.21
C ARG A 472 2.33 -27.34 19.20
N ILE A 473 2.36 -26.85 17.96
CA ILE A 473 3.17 -27.45 16.91
C ILE A 473 3.93 -26.38 16.12
N ILE A 474 4.98 -26.83 15.44
CA ILE A 474 5.79 -26.01 14.53
C ILE A 474 4.94 -25.62 13.33
N SER A 475 5.07 -24.37 12.91
CA SER A 475 4.38 -23.80 11.76
C SER A 475 5.43 -23.22 10.85
N ALA A 476 6.16 -24.09 10.13
CA ALA A 476 7.37 -23.73 9.40
C ALA A 476 7.26 -22.46 8.53
N GLY A 477 6.09 -22.19 7.95
CA GLY A 477 5.83 -20.94 7.22
C GLY A 477 5.78 -19.70 8.12
N GLN A 478 5.03 -19.78 9.21
CA GLN A 478 4.99 -18.68 10.17
C GLN A 478 6.36 -18.49 10.85
N ASP A 479 7.02 -19.57 11.23
CA ASP A 479 8.34 -19.49 11.87
C ASP A 479 9.36 -18.83 10.92
N ALA A 480 9.30 -19.16 9.63
CA ALA A 480 10.06 -18.48 8.59
C ALA A 480 9.70 -16.98 8.44
N MET A 481 8.41 -16.61 8.48
CA MET A 481 8.00 -15.20 8.47
C MET A 481 8.56 -14.42 9.67
N TYR A 482 8.59 -15.03 10.86
CA TYR A 482 9.18 -14.41 12.04
C TYR A 482 10.69 -14.26 11.88
N ALA A 483 11.37 -15.36 11.54
CA ALA A 483 12.81 -15.39 11.36
C ALA A 483 13.31 -14.39 10.32
N ASP A 484 12.56 -14.15 9.24
CA ASP A 484 12.90 -13.16 8.22
C ASP A 484 13.10 -11.75 8.83
N VAL A 485 12.15 -11.29 9.65
CA VAL A 485 12.27 -9.96 10.26
C VAL A 485 13.31 -9.94 11.39
N VAL A 486 13.55 -11.06 12.08
CA VAL A 486 14.67 -11.19 13.04
C VAL A 486 16.02 -11.15 12.32
N TYR A 487 16.12 -11.76 11.15
CA TYR A 487 17.30 -11.70 10.30
C TYR A 487 17.57 -10.26 9.84
N GLN A 488 16.52 -9.51 9.51
CA GLN A 488 16.64 -8.08 9.23
C GLN A 488 17.12 -7.28 10.45
N MET A 489 16.66 -7.59 11.68
CA MET A 489 17.23 -7.00 12.91
C MET A 489 18.73 -7.28 13.00
N TYR A 490 19.19 -8.51 12.76
CA TYR A 490 20.61 -8.86 12.74
C TYR A 490 21.39 -8.05 11.70
N ARG A 491 20.95 -8.06 10.43
CA ARG A 491 21.64 -7.34 9.34
C ARG A 491 21.82 -5.87 9.62
N LEU A 492 20.86 -5.28 10.31
CA LEU A 492 20.81 -3.86 10.61
C LEU A 492 21.61 -3.46 11.86
N THR A 493 21.69 -4.34 12.85
CA THR A 493 22.30 -4.03 14.15
C THR A 493 23.66 -4.69 14.36
N GLY A 494 23.93 -5.78 13.64
CA GLY A 494 25.07 -6.68 13.89
C GLY A 494 24.92 -7.53 15.15
N ASP A 495 23.76 -7.52 15.82
CA ASP A 495 23.56 -8.26 17.08
C ASP A 495 23.40 -9.77 16.80
N LEU A 496 24.41 -10.53 17.25
CA LEU A 496 24.50 -11.97 17.04
C LEU A 496 23.39 -12.77 17.74
N ASP A 497 22.74 -12.20 18.76
CA ASP A 497 21.61 -12.88 19.41
C ASP A 497 20.44 -13.08 18.42
N TYR A 498 20.18 -12.10 17.55
CA TYR A 498 19.18 -12.25 16.51
C TYR A 498 19.56 -13.31 15.49
N ALA A 499 20.84 -13.38 15.09
CA ALA A 499 21.34 -14.43 14.21
C ALA A 499 21.16 -15.84 14.83
N HIS A 500 21.46 -16.00 16.12
CA HIS A 500 21.24 -17.26 16.83
C HIS A 500 19.77 -17.69 16.83
N VAL A 501 18.84 -16.75 17.00
CA VAL A 501 17.39 -17.05 16.93
C VAL A 501 16.99 -17.54 15.54
N VAL A 502 17.48 -16.91 14.48
CA VAL A 502 17.20 -17.33 13.08
C VAL A 502 17.71 -18.75 12.84
N VAL A 503 18.95 -19.04 13.23
CA VAL A 503 19.56 -20.37 13.05
C VAL A 503 18.83 -21.44 13.88
N ALA A 504 18.43 -21.12 15.12
CA ALA A 504 17.67 -22.04 15.96
C ALA A 504 16.30 -22.39 15.33
N ILE A 505 15.58 -21.40 14.81
CA ILE A 505 14.32 -21.62 14.10
C ILE A 505 14.55 -22.49 12.87
N ALA A 506 15.57 -22.19 12.06
CA ALA A 506 15.90 -22.97 10.88
C ALA A 506 16.25 -24.42 11.22
N ASP A 507 17.07 -24.66 12.24
CA ASP A 507 17.45 -26.02 12.66
C ASP A 507 16.24 -26.81 13.15
N SER A 508 15.32 -26.18 13.86
CA SER A 508 14.10 -26.84 14.30
C SER A 508 13.14 -27.18 13.15
N VAL A 509 12.92 -26.23 12.24
CA VAL A 509 12.13 -26.46 11.02
C VAL A 509 12.77 -27.55 10.18
N TYR A 510 14.09 -27.59 10.09
CA TYR A 510 14.81 -28.67 9.42
C TYR A 510 14.57 -30.02 10.10
N ALA A 511 14.73 -30.11 11.42
CA ALA A 511 14.67 -31.36 12.17
C ALA A 511 13.26 -31.95 12.29
N GLU A 512 12.25 -31.10 12.45
CA GLU A 512 10.88 -31.53 12.80
C GLU A 512 9.89 -31.44 11.63
N ALA A 513 10.11 -30.51 10.69
CA ALA A 513 9.20 -30.35 9.55
C ALA A 513 9.69 -31.09 8.30
N MET A 514 10.98 -31.41 8.15
CA MET A 514 11.48 -32.12 6.97
C MET A 514 11.34 -33.65 7.16
N LEU A 515 10.64 -34.32 6.23
CA LEU A 515 10.53 -35.78 6.22
C LEU A 515 11.85 -36.43 5.78
N PRO A 516 12.20 -37.58 6.36
CA PRO A 516 13.28 -38.42 5.83
C PRO A 516 13.08 -38.67 4.33
N GLN A 517 14.17 -38.60 3.56
CA GLN A 517 14.18 -38.58 2.09
C GLN A 517 13.79 -39.91 1.41
N GLU A 518 12.92 -40.73 2.01
CA GLU A 518 12.84 -42.16 1.67
C GLU A 518 12.43 -42.49 0.21
N THR A 519 12.02 -41.53 -0.65
CA THR A 519 11.91 -41.81 -2.11
C THR A 519 12.08 -40.63 -3.10
N SER A 520 12.19 -39.36 -2.70
CA SER A 520 12.48 -38.20 -3.60
C SER A 520 12.68 -36.90 -2.80
N LEU A 521 13.18 -35.81 -3.45
CA LEU A 521 13.33 -34.41 -2.94
C LEU A 521 12.58 -34.17 -1.63
N GLY A 522 13.24 -34.03 -0.47
CA GLY A 522 12.59 -34.07 0.86
C GLY A 522 11.18 -33.45 0.93
N ASP A 523 10.20 -34.23 1.40
CA ASP A 523 8.86 -33.72 1.70
C ASP A 523 8.91 -32.94 3.03
N PHE A 524 7.97 -32.02 3.27
CA PHE A 524 7.82 -31.39 4.58
C PHE A 524 6.47 -31.74 5.20
N ILE A 525 6.45 -32.14 6.47
CA ILE A 525 5.24 -32.16 7.29
C ILE A 525 4.91 -30.71 7.62
N PHE A 526 3.91 -30.20 6.92
CA PHE A 526 3.08 -29.19 7.54
C PHE A 526 2.06 -29.89 8.42
N TYR A 527 1.69 -29.25 9.53
CA TYR A 527 0.51 -29.48 10.37
C TYR A 527 -0.39 -30.61 9.82
N PRO A 528 -0.83 -31.63 10.58
CA PRO A 528 -1.61 -32.77 10.06
C PRO A 528 -2.86 -32.47 9.19
N ARG A 529 -3.30 -31.21 9.15
CA ARG A 529 -4.39 -30.67 8.30
C ARG A 529 -3.93 -30.05 6.98
N TYR A 530 -2.70 -29.57 6.86
CA TYR A 530 -2.18 -29.07 5.60
C TYR A 530 -1.66 -30.26 4.79
N GLY A 531 -2.13 -30.39 3.55
CA GLY A 531 -1.62 -31.42 2.65
C GLY A 531 -0.14 -31.21 2.36
N ARG A 532 0.50 -32.22 1.71
CA ARG A 532 1.89 -32.14 1.23
C ARG A 532 2.15 -30.95 0.28
N ASN A 533 1.08 -30.31 -0.21
CA ASN A 533 1.09 -29.07 -0.96
C ASN A 533 0.91 -27.88 -0.02
N SER A 534 1.97 -27.55 0.73
CA SER A 534 1.93 -26.40 1.63
C SER A 534 2.31 -25.11 0.92
N TRP A 535 1.59 -24.05 1.23
CA TRP A 535 1.74 -22.74 0.61
C TRP A 535 2.95 -21.97 1.13
N TYR A 536 3.77 -22.58 1.98
CA TYR A 536 4.79 -21.93 2.77
C TYR A 536 6.23 -22.28 2.37
N PHE A 537 6.40 -23.14 1.36
CA PHE A 537 7.73 -23.51 0.86
C PHE A 537 8.63 -22.32 0.47
N PRO A 538 8.14 -21.23 -0.15
CA PRO A 538 8.99 -20.07 -0.43
C PRO A 538 9.56 -19.43 0.84
N GLN A 539 8.75 -19.31 1.89
CA GLN A 539 9.18 -18.73 3.16
C GLN A 539 10.21 -19.63 3.83
N MET A 540 9.99 -20.95 3.85
CA MET A 540 10.98 -21.90 4.36
C MET A 540 12.29 -21.87 3.58
N ALA A 541 12.19 -21.73 2.25
CA ALA A 541 13.37 -21.62 1.42
C ALA A 541 14.19 -20.39 1.82
N VAL A 542 13.55 -19.22 2.00
CA VAL A 542 14.18 -18.00 2.54
C VAL A 542 14.83 -18.25 3.90
N LEU A 543 14.11 -18.82 4.86
CA LEU A 543 14.62 -19.15 6.21
C LEU A 543 15.93 -19.96 6.16
N PHE A 544 15.94 -21.05 5.38
CA PHE A 544 17.13 -21.89 5.29
C PHE A 544 18.28 -21.19 4.59
N CYS A 545 17.98 -20.32 3.64
CA CYS A 545 18.97 -19.60 2.89
C CYS A 545 19.60 -18.50 3.79
N GLN A 546 18.81 -17.86 4.66
CA GLN A 546 19.28 -16.97 5.74
C GLN A 546 20.15 -17.73 6.76
N ALA A 547 19.73 -18.92 7.19
CA ALA A 547 20.55 -19.74 8.09
C ALA A 547 21.86 -20.19 7.45
N TYR A 548 21.87 -20.50 6.15
CA TYR A 548 23.10 -20.78 5.40
C TYR A 548 24.02 -19.56 5.34
N ASP A 549 23.50 -18.37 5.05
CA ASP A 549 24.29 -17.12 5.04
C ASP A 549 24.98 -16.87 6.39
N LEU A 550 24.27 -17.13 7.50
CA LEU A 550 24.79 -16.95 8.85
C LEU A 550 25.84 -18.00 9.26
N THR A 551 25.80 -19.21 8.71
CA THR A 551 26.56 -20.36 9.25
C THR A 551 27.52 -21.02 8.27
N GLY A 552 27.29 -20.89 6.96
CA GLY A 552 27.93 -21.69 5.93
C GLY A 552 27.53 -23.18 5.93
N ASP A 553 26.56 -23.63 6.75
CA ASP A 553 26.16 -25.04 6.82
C ASP A 553 25.38 -25.46 5.55
N LEU A 554 26.03 -26.27 4.72
CA LEU A 554 25.48 -26.79 3.46
C LEU A 554 24.16 -27.57 3.64
N ARG A 555 23.87 -28.06 4.85
CA ARG A 555 22.59 -28.72 5.16
C ARG A 555 21.41 -27.77 4.98
N PHE A 556 21.53 -26.52 5.41
CA PHE A 556 20.49 -25.51 5.19
C PHE A 556 20.35 -25.14 3.72
N LEU A 557 21.46 -24.97 3.00
CA LEU A 557 21.40 -24.74 1.55
C LEU A 557 20.66 -25.86 0.80
N ARG A 558 20.92 -27.11 1.17
CA ARG A 558 20.20 -28.27 0.61
C ARG A 558 18.71 -28.22 0.94
N ALA A 559 18.35 -27.85 2.17
CA ALA A 559 16.96 -27.70 2.60
C ALA A 559 16.25 -26.55 1.85
N ALA A 560 16.93 -25.42 1.63
CA ALA A 560 16.42 -24.30 0.85
C ALA A 560 16.04 -24.74 -0.58
N ARG A 561 16.93 -25.51 -1.24
CA ARG A 561 16.67 -26.07 -2.57
C ARG A 561 15.55 -27.09 -2.59
N ALA A 562 15.46 -27.93 -1.56
CA ALA A 562 14.37 -28.90 -1.44
C ALA A 562 13.03 -28.17 -1.34
N ALA A 563 12.95 -27.14 -0.48
CA ALA A 563 11.77 -26.28 -0.37
C ALA A 563 11.45 -25.57 -1.70
N GLN A 564 12.46 -25.04 -2.40
CA GLN A 564 12.32 -24.44 -3.73
C GLN A 564 11.73 -25.40 -4.76
N ALA A 565 12.36 -26.57 -4.90
CA ALA A 565 11.97 -27.55 -5.88
C ALA A 565 10.55 -28.04 -5.60
N ARG A 566 10.19 -28.22 -4.31
CA ARG A 566 8.82 -28.55 -3.92
C ARG A 566 7.84 -27.45 -4.28
N TYR A 567 8.17 -26.20 -4.05
CA TYR A 567 7.34 -25.07 -4.51
C TYR A 567 7.11 -25.10 -6.02
N LEU A 568 8.17 -25.33 -6.81
CA LEU A 568 8.08 -25.40 -8.27
C LEU A 568 7.30 -26.61 -8.79
N LEU A 569 7.27 -27.70 -8.02
CA LEU A 569 6.59 -28.95 -8.34
C LEU A 569 5.19 -29.08 -7.71
N CYS A 570 4.76 -28.12 -6.89
CA CYS A 570 3.44 -28.18 -6.24
C CYS A 570 2.33 -28.25 -7.28
N THR A 571 1.37 -29.16 -7.09
CA THR A 571 0.18 -29.30 -7.95
C THR A 571 -1.10 -29.45 -7.11
N LEU A 572 -2.22 -28.84 -7.51
CA LEU A 572 -3.48 -28.84 -6.74
C LEU A 572 -4.16 -30.22 -6.80
N ASP A 573 -3.97 -30.94 -7.92
CA ASP A 573 -4.67 -32.18 -8.26
C ASP A 573 -3.72 -33.23 -8.91
N GLY A 574 -2.40 -33.07 -8.78
CA GLY A 574 -1.41 -33.90 -9.45
C GLY A 574 -1.10 -33.50 -10.90
N THR A 575 -1.82 -32.52 -11.46
CA THR A 575 -1.66 -32.07 -12.86
C THR A 575 -1.55 -30.55 -12.98
N THR A 576 -2.31 -29.81 -12.17
CA THR A 576 -2.41 -28.35 -12.20
C THR A 576 -1.37 -27.78 -11.26
N ARG A 577 -0.33 -27.12 -11.80
CA ARG A 577 0.68 -26.43 -10.96
C ARG A 577 0.01 -25.44 -10.00
N ALA A 578 0.38 -25.54 -8.73
CA ALA A 578 -0.23 -24.88 -7.59
C ALA A 578 0.84 -24.13 -6.83
N TYR A 579 1.14 -22.92 -7.27
CA TYR A 579 2.01 -22.07 -6.49
C TYR A 579 1.15 -21.29 -5.47
N GLN A 580 1.77 -20.78 -4.40
CA GLN A 580 1.10 -20.02 -3.33
C GLN A 580 0.37 -18.79 -3.88
N SER A 581 -0.94 -18.63 -3.62
CA SER A 581 -1.70 -17.43 -4.02
C SER A 581 -0.89 -16.17 -3.70
N ALA A 582 -0.72 -15.29 -4.67
CA ALA A 582 0.38 -14.32 -4.63
C ALA A 582 0.28 -13.24 -3.53
N ASP A 583 -0.79 -13.31 -2.74
CA ASP A 583 -1.03 -12.56 -1.53
C ASP A 583 0.05 -12.71 -0.44
N ASN A 584 1.00 -13.64 -0.53
CA ASN A 584 2.12 -13.70 0.42
C ASN A 584 3.48 -13.29 -0.19
N PHE A 585 3.52 -12.78 -1.42
CA PHE A 585 4.77 -12.42 -2.10
C PHE A 585 5.54 -11.27 -1.47
N GLY A 586 4.90 -10.47 -0.60
CA GLY A 586 5.64 -9.48 0.21
C GLY A 586 6.67 -10.10 1.16
N TYR A 587 6.67 -11.42 1.36
CA TYR A 587 7.64 -12.15 2.20
C TYR A 587 8.66 -12.97 1.40
N VAL A 588 8.64 -12.95 0.06
CA VAL A 588 9.69 -13.61 -0.73
C VAL A 588 10.85 -12.63 -0.85
N ASP A 589 11.82 -12.79 0.05
CA ASP A 589 13.07 -12.03 0.13
C ASP A 589 13.86 -12.14 -1.19
N PRO A 590 14.34 -11.02 -1.78
CA PRO A 590 15.19 -10.99 -2.98
C PRO A 590 16.52 -11.68 -2.85
N VAL A 591 17.04 -11.75 -1.64
CA VAL A 591 18.30 -12.40 -1.34
C VAL A 591 18.22 -13.86 -1.80
N TYR A 592 17.02 -14.45 -1.82
CA TYR A 592 16.77 -15.77 -2.38
C TYR A 592 17.03 -15.92 -3.88
N ALA A 593 16.73 -14.91 -4.70
CA ALA A 593 17.00 -14.95 -6.13
C ALA A 593 18.51 -14.84 -6.41
N GLY A 594 19.20 -13.96 -5.67
CA GLY A 594 20.66 -13.87 -5.68
C GLY A 594 21.33 -15.16 -5.19
N TRP A 595 20.81 -15.79 -4.14
CA TRP A 595 21.28 -17.09 -3.68
C TRP A 595 21.00 -18.21 -4.68
N ALA A 596 19.86 -18.20 -5.39
CA ALA A 596 19.57 -19.19 -6.42
C ALA A 596 20.53 -19.11 -7.62
N SER A 597 21.01 -17.91 -7.98
CA SER A 597 22.00 -17.70 -9.03
C SER A 597 23.42 -18.04 -8.56
N GLU A 598 23.85 -17.53 -7.40
CA GLU A 598 25.18 -17.79 -6.82
C GLU A 598 25.42 -19.28 -6.53
N LEU A 599 24.36 -20.02 -6.19
CA LEU A 599 24.49 -21.39 -5.71
C LEU A 599 24.18 -22.41 -6.82
N ARG A 600 23.84 -21.99 -8.04
CA ARG A 600 23.46 -22.86 -9.17
C ARG A 600 24.42 -24.03 -9.41
N ASP A 601 25.72 -23.80 -9.21
CA ASP A 601 26.79 -24.77 -9.52
C ASP A 601 27.21 -25.67 -8.34
N VAL A 602 26.67 -25.46 -7.13
CA VAL A 602 26.98 -26.33 -5.98
C VAL A 602 26.30 -27.69 -6.18
N LYS A 603 27.08 -28.75 -6.39
CA LYS A 603 26.54 -30.12 -6.53
C LYS A 603 25.86 -30.57 -5.24
N THR A 604 24.58 -30.91 -5.32
CA THR A 604 23.85 -31.56 -4.23
C THR A 604 23.95 -33.06 -4.40
N GLU A 605 24.81 -33.71 -3.62
CA GLU A 605 24.72 -35.15 -3.40
C GLU A 605 23.54 -35.44 -2.46
N ALA A 606 22.94 -36.62 -2.57
CA ALA A 606 21.91 -37.07 -1.62
C ALA A 606 22.50 -37.03 -0.20
N PHE A 607 21.76 -36.48 0.76
CA PHE A 607 22.18 -36.40 2.15
C PHE A 607 21.42 -37.44 2.96
N ASP A 608 22.15 -38.31 3.65
CA ASP A 608 21.57 -39.22 4.63
C ASP A 608 21.23 -38.42 5.90
N VAL A 609 19.94 -38.19 6.14
CA VAL A 609 19.45 -37.73 7.45
C VAL A 609 19.49 -38.94 8.36
N THR A 610 20.52 -39.06 9.19
CA THR A 610 20.67 -40.16 10.15
C THR A 610 19.72 -39.97 11.34
N GLY A 611 18.41 -40.06 11.09
CA GLY A 611 17.35 -40.03 12.11
C GLY A 611 17.17 -38.72 12.87
N MET A 612 16.05 -38.60 13.59
CA MET A 612 15.90 -37.59 14.64
C MET A 612 17.03 -37.77 15.66
N VAL A 613 17.71 -36.70 16.04
CA VAL A 613 18.59 -36.72 17.21
C VAL A 613 17.68 -37.00 18.40
N SER A 614 17.72 -38.22 18.93
CA SER A 614 16.81 -38.65 20.00
C SER A 614 17.07 -37.94 21.33
N ASP A 615 18.10 -37.09 21.39
CA ASP A 615 18.51 -36.35 22.59
C ASP A 615 19.40 -35.13 22.19
N PRO A 616 18.83 -33.99 21.75
CA PRO A 616 19.62 -32.81 21.45
C PRO A 616 20.25 -32.26 22.74
N ASP A 617 21.58 -32.20 22.80
CA ASP A 617 22.32 -31.71 23.97
C ASP A 617 22.03 -30.21 24.20
N PRO A 618 21.35 -29.82 25.29
CA PRO A 618 21.02 -28.42 25.58
C PRO A 618 22.25 -27.52 25.72
N ALA A 619 23.43 -28.08 26.04
CA ALA A 619 24.68 -27.33 26.18
C ALA A 619 25.20 -26.76 24.84
N ASN A 620 24.69 -27.24 23.70
CA ASN A 620 24.98 -26.66 22.38
C ASN A 620 24.16 -25.39 22.08
N PHE A 621 23.16 -25.07 22.91
CA PHE A 621 22.20 -23.96 22.67
C PHE A 621 22.19 -22.92 23.80
N LEU A 622 22.97 -23.13 24.86
CA LEU A 622 23.18 -22.14 25.92
C LEU A 622 24.47 -21.34 25.66
N PRO A 623 24.52 -20.04 26.04
CA PRO A 623 25.76 -19.28 25.96
C PRO A 623 26.86 -20.01 26.72
N LYS A 624 28.03 -20.18 26.09
CA LYS A 624 29.24 -20.57 26.81
C LYS A 624 29.77 -19.30 27.49
N ASP A 625 29.90 -19.35 28.81
CA ASP A 625 30.40 -18.26 29.66
C ASP A 625 31.70 -17.62 29.13
#